data_AF-A0A2M7DPF1-F1
#
_entry.id   AF-A0A2M7DPF1-F1
#
_cell.length_a   1.000
_cell.length_b   1.000
_cell.length_c   1.000
_cell.angle_alpha   90.00
_cell.angle_beta   90.00
_cell.angle_gamma   90.00
#
_symmetry.space_group_name_H-M   'P 1'
#
loop_
_entity.id
_entity.type
_entity.pdbx_description
1 polymer ?
#
loop_
_entity_poly.entity_id
_entity_poly.type
_entity_poly.pdbx_seq_one_letter_code
_entity_poly.pdbx_strand_id
1 'polypeptide(L)'
;MKLKFLTPILFLSLILLNSCSKEDAIANDVANRTQEIQKVVFEVPGAKNISTSGTMLSFSSFEEFESTVSNLVDLVDAHEDVFVRQYAELSDEELNAIELTTGFVSQQPLIDFENQYGFTNSLRKKYNELEAIWLNNEELDPTTDPDNTIYFSAAEQTLINEHQEVMVAGKVYVFSKMSNTFEVHDEYGASLAKINNNEDVSQDPNITSYEKSNGSCTV
;
A
#
# COMPACT_ATOMS: atom_id res chain seq x y z
N MET A 1 -88.26 12.41 7.37
CA MET A 1 -88.84 11.52 8.39
C MET A 1 -87.81 10.45 8.75
N LYS A 2 -87.41 10.41 10.03
CA LYS A 2 -86.75 9.33 10.80
C LYS A 2 -85.39 8.75 10.33
N LEU A 3 -84.37 9.23 11.03
CA LEU A 3 -83.20 8.54 11.61
C LEU A 3 -83.25 7.00 11.64
N LYS A 4 -82.17 6.35 11.21
CA LYS A 4 -81.68 5.09 11.82
C LYS A 4 -80.15 5.09 11.90
N PHE A 5 -79.68 5.10 13.14
CA PHE A 5 -78.36 4.66 13.58
C PHE A 5 -78.10 3.20 13.17
N LEU A 6 -76.84 2.87 12.86
CA LEU A 6 -76.16 1.69 13.41
C LEU A 6 -74.64 1.84 13.21
N THR A 7 -73.95 1.67 14.33
CA THR A 7 -72.51 1.84 14.58
C THR A 7 -71.71 0.58 14.17
N PRO A 8 -70.38 0.51 14.38
CA PRO A 8 -69.39 0.10 13.39
C PRO A 8 -69.01 -1.40 13.48
N ILE A 9 -68.43 -1.94 12.42
CA ILE A 9 -67.67 -3.19 12.50
C ILE A 9 -66.25 -2.90 12.02
N LEU A 10 -65.36 -2.77 13.01
CA LEU A 10 -63.91 -2.77 12.87
C LEU A 10 -63.49 -4.21 12.52
N PHE A 11 -63.16 -4.47 11.25
CA PHE A 11 -62.44 -5.68 10.86
C PHE A 11 -60.99 -5.30 10.55
N LEU A 12 -60.16 -5.44 11.58
CA LEU A 12 -58.71 -5.36 11.50
C LEU A 12 -58.21 -6.66 10.87
N SER A 13 -58.16 -6.73 9.54
CA SER A 13 -57.47 -7.81 8.84
C SER A 13 -55.99 -7.45 8.70
N LEU A 14 -55.16 -8.06 9.55
CA LEU A 14 -53.72 -8.16 9.36
C LEU A 14 -53.44 -8.77 7.98
N ILE A 15 -52.86 -7.99 7.08
CA ILE A 15 -52.20 -8.53 5.90
C ILE A 15 -50.84 -9.02 6.38
N LEU A 16 -50.74 -10.33 6.59
CA LEU A 16 -49.48 -11.04 6.77
C LEU A 16 -48.71 -10.97 5.45
N LEU A 17 -47.62 -10.21 5.45
CA LEU A 17 -46.60 -10.24 4.40
C LEU A 17 -45.89 -11.59 4.48
N ASN A 18 -46.36 -12.57 3.70
CA ASN A 18 -45.53 -13.71 3.31
C ASN A 18 -44.60 -13.25 2.18
N SER A 19 -43.46 -12.65 2.54
CA SER A 19 -42.29 -12.71 1.67
C SER A 19 -41.56 -14.00 2.00
N CYS A 20 -41.52 -14.89 1.02
CA CYS A 20 -40.85 -16.17 1.08
C CYS A 20 -39.35 -15.94 1.34
N SER A 21 -38.86 -16.47 2.45
CA SER A 21 -37.44 -16.61 2.72
C SER A 21 -36.82 -17.63 1.75
N LYS A 22 -35.91 -17.18 0.88
CA LYS A 22 -34.72 -17.94 0.48
C LYS A 22 -33.78 -17.02 -0.30
N GLU A 23 -32.83 -16.42 0.42
CA GLU A 23 -31.49 -15.94 0.00
C GLU A 23 -30.99 -14.79 0.89
N ASP A 24 -31.18 -14.91 2.21
CA ASP A 24 -30.48 -14.06 3.19
C ASP A 24 -29.44 -14.91 3.93
N ALA A 25 -28.36 -15.24 3.22
CA ALA A 25 -27.15 -15.80 3.85
C ALA A 25 -25.83 -15.41 3.17
N ILE A 26 -25.85 -14.64 2.07
CA ILE A 26 -24.62 -14.23 1.35
C ILE A 26 -24.54 -12.70 1.17
N ALA A 27 -25.65 -11.95 1.30
CA ALA A 27 -25.64 -10.51 1.06
C ALA A 27 -25.15 -9.64 2.24
N ASN A 28 -25.04 -10.20 3.46
CA ASN A 28 -24.65 -9.44 4.65
C ASN A 28 -23.25 -9.75 5.20
N ASP A 29 -22.47 -10.62 4.55
CA ASP A 29 -21.08 -10.90 4.94
C ASP A 29 -20.04 -10.17 4.06
N VAL A 30 -20.48 -9.57 2.94
CA VAL A 30 -19.62 -8.83 2.02
C VAL A 30 -19.60 -7.31 2.31
N ALA A 31 -20.59 -6.81 3.08
CA ALA A 31 -20.75 -5.37 3.32
C ALA A 31 -20.01 -4.82 4.55
N ASN A 32 -19.13 -5.61 5.20
CA ASN A 32 -18.52 -5.20 6.48
C ASN A 32 -17.05 -5.63 6.68
N ARG A 33 -16.29 -5.75 5.60
CA ARG A 33 -14.82 -5.77 5.66
C ARG A 33 -14.24 -4.74 4.69
N THR A 34 -14.44 -3.46 4.95
CA THR A 34 -13.35 -2.51 4.74
C THR A 34 -12.29 -2.87 5.77
N GLN A 35 -11.43 -3.85 5.43
CA GLN A 35 -10.19 -4.02 6.18
C GLN A 35 -9.39 -2.75 5.90
N GLU A 36 -9.33 -1.82 6.85
CA GLU A 36 -8.41 -0.69 6.76
C GLU A 36 -6.98 -1.22 6.64
N ILE A 37 -6.17 -0.58 5.80
CA ILE A 37 -4.72 -0.79 5.73
C ILE A 37 -4.15 -0.76 7.16
N GLN A 38 -3.42 -1.79 7.55
CA GLN A 38 -2.87 -1.89 8.90
C GLN A 38 -1.35 -1.85 8.87
N LYS A 39 -0.74 -1.16 9.83
CA LYS A 39 0.68 -1.34 10.13
C LYS A 39 0.86 -2.54 11.05
N VAL A 40 1.57 -3.55 10.58
CA VAL A 40 1.92 -4.76 11.33
C VAL A 40 3.33 -4.61 11.91
N VAL A 41 3.49 -5.05 13.16
CA VAL A 41 4.78 -5.17 13.86
C VAL A 41 5.02 -6.64 14.14
N PHE A 42 6.20 -7.16 13.81
CA PHE A 42 6.55 -8.57 13.97
C PHE A 42 7.97 -8.72 14.50
N GLU A 43 8.26 -9.79 15.24
CA GLU A 43 9.62 -10.04 15.74
C GLU A 43 10.51 -10.68 14.65
N VAL A 44 11.78 -10.30 14.58
CA VAL A 44 12.81 -10.86 13.69
C VAL A 44 13.92 -11.48 14.56
N PRO A 45 14.01 -12.82 14.66
CA PRO A 45 15.03 -13.48 15.47
C PRO A 45 16.45 -13.25 14.95
N GLY A 46 17.40 -12.93 15.85
CA GLY A 46 18.84 -12.95 15.55
C GLY A 46 19.50 -11.60 15.25
N ALA A 47 18.79 -10.47 15.30
CA ALA A 47 19.40 -9.14 15.16
C ALA A 47 20.25 -8.80 16.39
N LYS A 48 21.55 -9.10 16.33
CA LYS A 48 22.44 -9.02 17.50
C LYS A 48 22.64 -7.60 18.05
N ASN A 49 22.15 -6.53 17.41
CA ASN A 49 22.21 -5.13 17.89
C ASN A 49 21.25 -4.13 17.18
N ILE A 50 20.19 -4.58 16.51
CA ILE A 50 19.21 -3.72 15.81
C ILE A 50 17.80 -4.24 16.15
N SER A 51 16.79 -3.36 16.20
CA SER A 51 15.40 -3.65 16.59
C SER A 51 14.99 -5.11 16.35
N THR A 52 14.60 -5.83 17.41
CA THR A 52 14.08 -7.19 17.30
C THR A 52 12.71 -7.23 16.63
N SER A 53 12.17 -6.08 16.23
CA SER A 53 10.88 -5.95 15.55
C SER A 53 11.01 -5.27 14.19
N GLY A 54 10.41 -5.88 13.17
CA GLY A 54 10.18 -5.31 11.84
C GLY A 54 8.76 -4.74 11.73
N THR A 55 8.56 -3.82 10.77
CA THR A 55 7.25 -3.24 10.46
C THR A 55 6.95 -3.26 8.98
N MET A 56 5.69 -3.51 8.62
CA MET A 56 5.19 -3.48 7.24
C MET A 56 3.72 -3.08 7.21
N LEU A 57 3.23 -2.63 6.05
CA LEU A 57 1.80 -2.45 5.83
C LEU A 57 1.14 -3.78 5.44
N SER A 58 -0.13 -3.93 5.80
CA SER A 58 -0.97 -5.09 5.53
C SER A 58 -2.23 -4.67 4.80
N PHE A 59 -2.46 -5.36 3.68
CA PHE A 59 -3.60 -5.19 2.80
C PHE A 59 -4.41 -6.48 2.77
N SER A 60 -5.72 -6.35 2.62
CA SER A 60 -6.65 -7.47 2.53
C SER A 60 -6.48 -8.29 1.25
N SER A 61 -6.02 -7.65 0.17
CA SER A 61 -5.90 -8.22 -1.16
C SER A 61 -4.94 -7.41 -2.05
N PHE A 62 -4.51 -8.00 -3.16
CA PHE A 62 -3.72 -7.27 -4.16
C PHE A 62 -4.55 -6.17 -4.84
N GLU A 63 -5.86 -6.36 -4.99
CA GLU A 63 -6.75 -5.32 -5.51
C GLU A 63 -6.74 -4.06 -4.62
N GLU A 64 -6.77 -4.25 -3.30
CA GLU A 64 -6.63 -3.13 -2.35
C GLU A 64 -5.25 -2.47 -2.45
N PHE A 65 -4.17 -3.26 -2.53
CA PHE A 65 -2.82 -2.74 -2.70
C PHE A 65 -2.70 -1.89 -3.99
N GLU A 66 -3.11 -2.44 -5.14
CA GLU A 66 -3.05 -1.75 -6.44
C GLU A 66 -3.94 -0.51 -6.49
N SER A 67 -5.15 -0.59 -5.94
CA SER A 67 -6.03 0.59 -5.84
C SER A 67 -5.43 1.67 -4.94
N THR A 68 -4.72 1.29 -3.87
CA THR A 68 -4.01 2.25 -3.02
C THR A 68 -2.86 2.91 -3.78
N VAL A 69 -2.09 2.15 -4.57
CA VAL A 69 -1.06 2.71 -5.46
C VAL A 69 -1.67 3.74 -6.41
N SER A 70 -2.76 3.38 -7.11
CA SER A 70 -3.44 4.29 -8.04
C SER A 70 -3.93 5.56 -7.35
N ASN A 71 -4.54 5.42 -6.17
CA ASN A 71 -5.02 6.57 -5.40
C ASN A 71 -3.87 7.49 -4.97
N LEU A 72 -2.71 6.94 -4.61
CA LEU A 72 -1.54 7.74 -4.26
C LEU A 72 -0.98 8.52 -5.46
N VAL A 73 -0.98 7.92 -6.66
CA VAL A 73 -0.62 8.62 -7.89
C VAL A 73 -1.59 9.77 -8.16
N ASP A 74 -2.89 9.51 -8.12
CA ASP A 74 -3.92 10.53 -8.34
C ASP A 74 -3.80 11.70 -7.33
N LEU A 75 -3.42 11.41 -6.08
CA LEU A 75 -3.22 12.43 -5.05
C LEU A 75 -1.99 13.29 -5.32
N VAL A 76 -0.89 12.70 -5.81
CA VAL A 76 0.32 13.44 -6.22
C VAL A 76 0.00 14.31 -7.43
N ASP A 77 -0.60 13.74 -8.48
CA ASP A 77 -0.98 14.48 -9.68
C ASP A 77 -1.91 15.65 -9.34
N ALA A 78 -2.92 15.42 -8.49
CA ALA A 78 -3.82 16.49 -8.05
C ALA A 78 -3.11 17.58 -7.23
N HIS A 79 -2.09 17.21 -6.45
CA HIS A 79 -1.29 18.14 -5.67
C HIS A 79 -0.44 19.04 -6.58
N GLU A 80 0.22 18.45 -7.57
CA GLU A 80 1.00 19.15 -8.59
C GLU A 80 0.12 20.05 -9.47
N ASP A 81 -1.04 19.54 -9.93
CA ASP A 81 -2.00 20.30 -10.73
C ASP A 81 -2.48 21.57 -10.04
N VAL A 82 -2.71 21.51 -8.72
CA VAL A 82 -3.11 22.68 -7.93
C VAL A 82 -1.98 23.72 -7.91
N PHE A 83 -0.75 23.27 -7.74
CA PHE A 83 0.43 24.14 -7.73
C PHE A 83 0.67 24.77 -9.10
N VAL A 84 0.76 23.98 -10.17
CA VAL A 84 0.98 24.47 -11.54
C VAL A 84 -0.13 25.44 -11.96
N ARG A 85 -1.39 25.15 -11.63
CA ARG A 85 -2.52 26.04 -11.96
C ARG A 85 -2.41 27.40 -11.26
N GLN A 86 -1.85 27.46 -10.06
CA GLN A 86 -1.60 28.72 -9.34
C GLN A 86 -0.55 29.59 -10.05
N TYR A 87 0.32 28.99 -10.84
CA TYR A 87 1.46 29.63 -11.50
C TYR A 87 1.48 29.40 -13.02
N ALA A 88 0.31 29.21 -13.64
CA ALA A 88 0.18 28.74 -15.02
C ALA A 88 0.82 29.62 -16.12
N GLU A 89 1.15 30.87 -15.80
CA GLU A 89 1.80 31.82 -16.71
C GLU A 89 3.34 31.80 -16.61
N LEU A 90 3.90 31.05 -15.65
CA LEU A 90 5.35 30.92 -15.45
C LEU A 90 5.94 29.87 -16.40
N SER A 91 7.18 30.09 -16.83
CA SER A 91 7.99 29.06 -17.48
C SER A 91 8.46 27.99 -16.48
N ASP A 92 8.90 26.83 -16.96
CA ASP A 92 9.41 25.74 -16.12
C ASP A 92 10.56 26.18 -15.19
N GLU A 93 11.47 27.04 -15.68
CA GLU A 93 12.57 27.59 -14.87
C GLU A 93 12.04 28.49 -13.73
N GLU A 94 11.01 29.28 -14.02
CA GLU A 94 10.36 30.13 -13.02
C GLU A 94 9.56 29.29 -12.02
N LEU A 95 8.90 28.21 -12.48
CA LEU A 95 8.22 27.25 -11.61
C LEU A 95 9.20 26.57 -10.65
N ASN A 96 10.33 26.07 -11.15
CA ASN A 96 11.39 25.48 -10.32
C ASN A 96 11.89 26.46 -9.24
N ALA A 97 12.07 27.74 -9.59
CA ALA A 97 12.44 28.76 -8.62
C ALA A 97 11.34 28.99 -7.57
N ILE A 98 10.06 28.94 -7.95
CA ILE A 98 8.94 29.02 -7.01
C ILE A 98 8.89 27.80 -6.09
N GLU A 99 9.12 26.58 -6.59
CA GLU A 99 9.16 25.37 -5.77
C GLU A 99 10.23 25.49 -4.68
N LEU A 100 11.44 25.89 -5.05
CA LEU A 100 12.55 26.11 -4.13
C LEU A 100 12.25 27.20 -3.08
N THR A 101 11.61 28.29 -3.49
CA THR A 101 11.33 29.42 -2.58
C THR A 101 10.15 29.19 -1.67
N THR A 102 9.14 28.44 -2.12
CA THR A 102 7.95 28.09 -1.32
C THR A 102 8.15 26.83 -0.48
N GLY A 103 9.15 26.02 -0.81
CA GLY A 103 9.36 24.71 -0.21
C GLY A 103 8.27 23.72 -0.64
N PHE A 104 7.74 23.87 -1.86
CA PHE A 104 6.78 22.91 -2.41
C PHE A 104 7.42 21.53 -2.52
N VAL A 105 6.68 20.50 -2.12
CA VAL A 105 7.13 19.10 -2.17
C VAL A 105 6.09 18.33 -2.96
N SER A 106 6.39 18.02 -4.23
CA SER A 106 5.49 17.27 -5.12
C SER A 106 4.96 15.98 -4.47
N GLN A 107 5.83 15.25 -3.77
CA GLN A 107 5.48 13.99 -3.09
C GLN A 107 4.85 14.16 -1.70
N GLN A 108 4.38 15.36 -1.32
CA GLN A 108 3.77 15.59 0.00
C GLN A 108 2.62 14.62 0.31
N PRO A 109 1.73 14.25 -0.64
CA PRO A 109 0.68 13.27 -0.35
C PRO A 109 1.21 11.89 0.08
N LEU A 110 2.38 11.48 -0.43
CA LEU A 110 3.03 10.22 -0.03
C LEU A 110 3.56 10.30 1.41
N ILE A 111 4.15 11.45 1.77
CA ILE A 111 4.62 11.74 3.13
C ILE A 111 3.45 11.75 4.11
N ASP A 112 2.34 12.35 3.71
CA ASP A 112 1.12 12.44 4.53
C ASP A 112 0.52 11.04 4.77
N PHE A 113 0.50 10.19 3.75
CA PHE A 113 0.10 8.79 3.88
C PHE A 113 0.97 8.04 4.89
N GLU A 114 2.29 8.12 4.78
CA GLU A 114 3.21 7.47 5.73
C GLU A 114 2.97 7.96 7.17
N ASN A 115 2.75 9.27 7.34
CA ASN A 115 2.46 9.87 8.64
C ASN A 115 1.13 9.41 9.21
N GLN A 116 0.09 9.27 8.38
CA GLN A 116 -1.24 8.79 8.78
C GLN A 116 -1.15 7.40 9.42
N TYR A 117 -0.33 6.49 8.89
CA TYR A 117 -0.15 5.14 9.44
C TYR A 117 1.03 5.02 10.42
N GLY A 118 1.76 6.11 10.65
CA GLY A 118 3.03 6.12 11.38
C GLY A 118 4.01 5.10 10.80
N PHE A 119 4.04 4.96 9.47
CA PHE A 119 4.90 4.05 8.73
C PHE A 119 6.25 4.73 8.49
N THR A 120 7.23 4.39 9.32
CA THR A 120 8.50 5.12 9.40
C THR A 120 9.62 4.52 8.57
N ASN A 121 9.46 3.29 8.09
CA ASN A 121 10.48 2.51 7.39
C ASN A 121 10.07 2.17 5.95
N SER A 122 9.42 3.09 5.23
CA SER A 122 9.05 2.89 3.83
C SER A 122 10.28 2.83 2.92
N LEU A 123 10.16 2.12 1.81
CA LEU A 123 11.18 2.06 0.77
C LEU A 123 11.42 3.45 0.17
N ARG A 124 10.39 4.31 0.11
CA ARG A 124 10.49 5.69 -0.39
C ARG A 124 11.46 6.53 0.45
N LYS A 125 11.39 6.42 1.78
CA LYS A 125 12.35 7.09 2.67
C LYS A 125 13.76 6.58 2.43
N LYS A 126 13.92 5.26 2.30
CA LYS A 126 15.22 4.66 2.01
C LYS A 126 15.78 5.11 0.66
N TYR A 127 14.96 5.17 -0.37
CA TYR A 127 15.32 5.66 -1.70
C TYR A 127 15.80 7.12 -1.63
N ASN A 128 15.01 8.02 -1.04
CA ASN A 128 15.36 9.44 -0.93
C ASN A 128 16.66 9.66 -0.16
N GLU A 129 16.95 8.85 0.87
CA GLU A 129 18.24 8.87 1.58
C GLU A 129 19.40 8.47 0.67
N LEU A 130 19.24 7.39 -0.09
CA LEU A 130 20.26 6.89 -1.02
C LEU A 130 20.49 7.87 -2.18
N GLU A 131 19.42 8.44 -2.72
CA GLU A 131 19.46 9.43 -3.81
C GLU A 131 20.15 10.72 -3.34
N ALA A 132 19.81 11.23 -2.14
CA ALA A 132 20.49 12.40 -1.58
C ALA A 132 22.00 12.15 -1.37
N ILE A 133 22.38 10.94 -0.94
CA ILE A 133 23.80 10.55 -0.83
C ILE A 133 24.46 10.52 -2.21
N TRP A 134 23.79 9.94 -3.21
CA TRP A 134 24.30 9.83 -4.57
C TRP A 134 24.49 11.20 -5.23
N LEU A 135 23.49 12.09 -5.14
CA LEU A 135 23.50 13.45 -5.67
C LEU A 135 24.51 14.38 -4.98
N ASN A 136 24.98 14.02 -3.77
CA ASN A 136 25.98 14.81 -3.05
C ASN A 136 27.44 14.45 -3.44
N ASN A 137 27.65 13.53 -4.39
CA ASN A 137 28.99 13.22 -4.90
C ASN A 137 29.45 14.27 -5.92
N GLU A 138 30.77 14.54 -5.97
CA GLU A 138 31.37 15.46 -6.95
C GLU A 138 31.18 14.98 -8.40
N GLU A 139 31.26 13.66 -8.60
CA GLU A 139 30.97 12.99 -9.87
C GLU A 139 29.89 11.94 -9.64
N LEU A 140 28.84 11.99 -10.46
CA LEU A 140 27.74 11.01 -10.41
C LEU A 140 28.17 9.74 -11.15
N ASP A 141 28.29 8.63 -10.42
CA ASP A 141 28.53 7.30 -10.99
C ASP A 141 27.19 6.60 -11.28
N PRO A 142 26.81 6.44 -12.57
CA PRO A 142 25.53 5.83 -12.95
C PRO A 142 25.39 4.37 -12.50
N THR A 143 26.47 3.68 -12.13
CA THR A 143 26.41 2.29 -11.65
C THR A 143 25.99 2.18 -10.18
N THR A 144 26.06 3.29 -9.45
CA THR A 144 25.65 3.39 -8.04
C THR A 144 24.35 4.16 -7.86
N ASP A 145 23.72 4.55 -8.97
CA ASP A 145 22.39 5.16 -8.97
C ASP A 145 21.40 4.23 -8.23
N PRO A 146 20.67 4.72 -7.20
CA PRO A 146 19.67 3.95 -6.48
C PRO A 146 18.63 3.28 -7.39
N ASP A 147 18.33 3.86 -8.55
CA ASP A 147 17.43 3.29 -9.57
C ASP A 147 17.90 1.93 -10.09
N ASN A 148 19.19 1.59 -9.96
CA ASN A 148 19.71 0.27 -10.31
C ASN A 148 19.34 -0.82 -9.29
N THR A 149 18.74 -0.47 -8.16
CA THR A 149 18.41 -1.43 -7.09
C THR A 149 16.97 -1.32 -6.62
N ILE A 150 16.39 -0.12 -6.67
CA ILE A 150 15.02 0.18 -6.26
C ILE A 150 14.22 0.56 -7.50
N TYR A 151 13.33 -0.33 -7.93
CA TYR A 151 12.67 -0.21 -9.23
C TYR A 151 11.15 -0.14 -9.12
N PHE A 152 10.69 0.54 -8.10
CA PHE A 152 9.28 0.78 -7.79
C PHE A 152 8.99 2.25 -8.03
N SER A 153 7.77 2.58 -8.46
CA SER A 153 7.29 3.96 -8.47
C SER A 153 7.28 4.53 -7.05
N ALA A 154 7.35 5.86 -6.91
CA ALA A 154 7.30 6.50 -5.58
C ALA A 154 6.06 6.08 -4.78
N ALA A 155 4.91 5.89 -5.44
CA ALA A 155 3.69 5.38 -4.82
C ALA A 155 3.85 3.95 -4.27
N GLU A 156 4.41 3.01 -5.05
CA GLU A 156 4.70 1.65 -4.57
C GLU A 156 5.74 1.66 -3.43
N GLN A 157 6.81 2.46 -3.58
CA GLN A 157 7.84 2.63 -2.54
C GLN A 157 7.26 3.16 -1.22
N THR A 158 6.15 3.89 -1.26
CA THR A 158 5.44 4.41 -0.08
C THR A 158 4.75 3.30 0.71
N LEU A 159 4.31 2.25 0.03
CA LEU A 159 3.53 1.15 0.62
C LEU A 159 4.38 -0.03 1.09
N ILE A 160 5.59 -0.16 0.56
CA ILE A 160 6.52 -1.26 0.81
C ILE A 160 7.56 -0.79 1.83
N ASN A 161 8.01 -1.68 2.73
CA ASN A 161 9.05 -1.32 3.69
C ASN A 161 10.47 -1.30 3.06
N GLU A 162 11.46 -0.83 3.81
CA GLU A 162 12.85 -0.73 3.34
C GLU A 162 13.52 -2.07 2.99
N HIS A 163 12.93 -3.19 3.44
CA HIS A 163 13.34 -4.56 3.08
C HIS A 163 12.60 -5.09 1.85
N GLN A 164 11.83 -4.24 1.15
CA GLN A 164 11.00 -4.61 0.00
C GLN A 164 9.86 -5.60 0.36
N GLU A 165 9.35 -5.51 1.59
CA GLU A 165 8.33 -6.40 2.14
C GLU A 165 6.96 -5.68 2.26
N VAL A 166 5.89 -6.41 1.97
CA VAL A 166 4.49 -6.00 2.21
C VAL A 166 3.65 -7.22 2.58
N MET A 167 2.65 -7.04 3.45
CA MET A 167 1.69 -8.10 3.75
C MET A 167 0.44 -7.94 2.88
N VAL A 168 0.04 -9.00 2.18
CA VAL A 168 -1.19 -9.03 1.38
C VAL A 168 -1.92 -10.34 1.66
N ALA A 169 -3.21 -10.24 1.99
CA ALA A 169 -4.07 -11.38 2.32
C ALA A 169 -3.48 -12.29 3.42
N GLY A 170 -2.78 -11.70 4.39
CA GLY A 170 -2.14 -12.42 5.50
C GLY A 170 -0.84 -13.14 5.15
N LYS A 171 -0.25 -12.91 3.98
CA LYS A 171 1.07 -13.43 3.59
C LYS A 171 2.04 -12.30 3.37
N VAL A 172 3.33 -12.53 3.62
CA VAL A 172 4.36 -11.53 3.36
C VAL A 172 4.96 -11.77 1.99
N TYR A 173 4.98 -10.75 1.15
CA TYR A 173 5.66 -10.73 -0.14
C TYR A 173 6.96 -9.95 0.00
N VAL A 174 8.07 -10.58 -0.34
CA VAL A 174 9.38 -9.94 -0.45
C VAL A 174 9.72 -9.82 -1.92
N PHE A 175 9.72 -8.60 -2.42
CA PHE A 175 10.05 -8.35 -3.81
C PHE A 175 11.56 -8.18 -3.97
N SER A 176 12.14 -8.89 -4.93
CA SER A 176 13.52 -8.65 -5.35
C SER A 176 13.56 -8.66 -6.86
N LYS A 177 13.63 -7.49 -7.50
CA LYS A 177 13.53 -7.41 -8.97
C LYS A 177 14.74 -8.03 -9.70
N MET A 178 15.87 -8.22 -9.01
CA MET A 178 17.07 -8.90 -9.51
C MET A 178 17.13 -10.39 -9.17
N SER A 179 16.23 -10.91 -8.34
CA SER A 179 16.20 -12.31 -7.93
C SER A 179 14.77 -12.87 -7.87
N ASN A 180 14.54 -13.86 -7.01
CA ASN A 180 13.23 -14.47 -6.84
C ASN A 180 12.31 -13.53 -6.05
N THR A 181 11.02 -13.54 -6.35
CA THR A 181 10.01 -13.03 -5.41
C THR A 181 9.75 -14.11 -4.38
N PHE A 182 9.71 -13.76 -3.10
CA PHE A 182 9.39 -14.70 -2.04
C PHE A 182 8.01 -14.41 -1.48
N GLU A 183 7.22 -15.45 -1.26
CA GLU A 183 6.00 -15.42 -0.47
C GLU A 183 6.27 -16.21 0.81
N VAL A 184 6.15 -15.54 1.95
CA VAL A 184 6.37 -16.11 3.28
C VAL A 184 5.03 -16.34 3.97
N HIS A 185 4.81 -17.58 4.41
CA HIS A 185 3.59 -18.05 5.08
C HIS A 185 3.95 -18.44 6.51
N ASP A 186 3.21 -17.93 7.50
CA ASP A 186 3.44 -18.24 8.91
C ASP A 186 4.87 -17.90 9.40
N GLU A 187 5.09 -17.84 10.72
CA GLU A 187 6.42 -17.65 11.37
C GLU A 187 7.37 -16.62 10.69
N TYR A 188 6.84 -15.47 10.24
CA TYR A 188 7.50 -14.53 9.32
C TYR A 188 8.93 -14.16 9.72
N GLY A 189 9.17 -13.88 11.01
CA GLY A 189 10.44 -13.37 11.48
C GLY A 189 11.66 -14.22 11.12
N ALA A 190 11.57 -15.54 11.30
CA ALA A 190 12.71 -16.44 11.08
C ALA A 190 13.02 -16.60 9.58
N SER A 191 11.98 -16.71 8.76
CA SER A 191 12.09 -16.84 7.30
C SER A 191 12.56 -15.54 6.66
N LEU A 192 12.05 -14.38 7.11
CA LEU A 192 12.52 -13.06 6.67
C LEU A 192 13.98 -12.80 7.07
N ALA A 193 14.41 -13.23 8.27
CA ALA A 193 15.82 -13.12 8.66
C ALA A 193 16.75 -13.87 7.68
N LYS A 194 16.38 -15.08 7.25
CA LYS A 194 17.14 -15.85 6.26
C LYS A 194 17.21 -15.13 4.90
N ILE A 195 16.07 -14.63 4.42
CA ILE A 195 16.00 -13.87 3.15
C ILE A 195 16.89 -12.63 3.23
N ASN A 196 16.76 -11.83 4.30
CA ASN A 196 17.51 -10.59 4.49
C ASN A 196 19.02 -10.83 4.68
N ASN A 197 19.43 -12.01 5.15
CA ASN A 197 20.83 -12.42 5.26
C ASN A 197 21.39 -13.12 4.00
N ASN A 198 20.60 -13.26 2.93
CA ASN A 198 20.94 -14.04 1.74
C ASN A 198 21.31 -15.51 2.05
N GLU A 199 20.63 -16.12 3.03
CA GLU A 199 20.78 -17.54 3.35
C GLU A 199 20.02 -18.42 2.33
N ASP A 200 20.38 -19.71 2.24
CA ASP A 200 19.64 -20.68 1.43
C ASP A 200 18.25 -20.94 2.04
N VAL A 201 17.21 -20.53 1.31
CA VAL A 201 15.81 -20.69 1.70
C VAL A 201 15.10 -21.85 0.98
N SER A 202 15.80 -22.62 0.15
CA SER A 202 15.21 -23.69 -0.67
C SER A 202 14.52 -24.80 0.14
N GLN A 203 14.93 -24.96 1.40
CA GLN A 203 14.38 -25.97 2.32
C GLN A 203 13.47 -25.36 3.41
N ASP A 204 13.20 -24.05 3.36
CA ASP A 204 12.31 -23.42 4.31
C ASP A 204 10.86 -23.70 3.93
N PRO A 205 10.08 -24.45 4.75
CA PRO A 205 8.71 -24.83 4.41
C PRO A 205 7.75 -23.63 4.39
N ASN A 206 8.14 -22.50 4.99
CA ASN A 206 7.34 -21.30 5.08
C ASN A 206 7.59 -20.36 3.89
N ILE A 207 8.50 -20.69 2.97
CA ILE A 207 8.87 -19.84 1.84
C ILE A 207 8.47 -20.50 0.52
N THR A 208 7.69 -19.79 -0.29
CA THR A 208 7.50 -20.09 -1.71
C THR A 208 8.32 -19.11 -2.54
N SER A 209 9.20 -19.64 -3.39
CA SER A 209 10.04 -18.82 -4.29
C SER A 209 9.47 -18.82 -5.70
N TYR A 210 9.32 -17.63 -6.27
CA TYR A 210 8.93 -17.43 -7.66
C TYR A 210 10.14 -16.93 -8.43
N GLU A 211 10.70 -17.78 -9.28
CA GLU A 211 11.78 -17.37 -10.18
C GLU A 211 11.27 -16.33 -11.17
N LYS A 212 12.05 -15.28 -11.38
CA LYS A 212 11.81 -14.37 -12.49
C LYS A 212 12.00 -15.15 -13.78
N SER A 213 10.93 -15.34 -14.55
CA SER A 213 11.09 -15.86 -15.92
C SER A 213 12.06 -14.94 -16.66
N ASN A 214 13.02 -15.51 -17.40
CA ASN A 214 13.97 -14.79 -18.27
C ASN A 214 13.27 -14.13 -19.48
N GLY A 215 12.16 -13.44 -19.25
CA GLY A 215 11.54 -12.54 -20.20
C GLY A 215 12.49 -11.37 -20.42
N SER A 216 13.32 -11.51 -21.43
CA SER A 216 14.06 -10.40 -22.01
C SER A 216 13.06 -9.33 -22.45
N CYS A 217 12.93 -8.26 -21.67
CA CYS A 217 12.46 -7.01 -22.22
C CYS A 217 13.63 -6.41 -23.01
N THR A 218 13.86 -6.93 -24.22
CA THR A 218 14.58 -6.17 -25.23
C THR A 218 13.69 -4.99 -25.61
N VAL A 219 14.10 -3.78 -25.20
CA VAL A 219 13.64 -2.54 -25.82
C VAL A 219 14.30 -2.40 -27.19
#